data_AF-A0A1H4Y569-F1
#
_entry.id   AF-A0A1H4Y569-F1
#
_cell.length_a   1.000
_cell.length_b   1.000
_cell.length_c   1.000
_cell.angle_alpha   90.00
_cell.angle_beta   90.00
_cell.angle_gamma   90.00
#
_symmetry.space_group_name_H-M   'P 1'
#
loop_
_entity.id
_entity.type
_entity.pdbx_description
1 polymer ?
#
loop_
_entity_poly.entity_id
_entity_poly.type
_entity_poly.pdbx_seq_one_letter_code
_entity_poly.pdbx_strand_id
1 'polypeptide(L)'
;MSGFAVRNDRASWRAVDRPDQLDADEYYCAENPPDPVPQLGELATLAIEQRDRLLAAAANRMGPLQDAVEAGQATEDEVARLQQWKTYRIDLNRIEQQEGYPAAIRWPTSPDQTE
;
A
#
# COMPACT_ATOMS: atom_id res chain seq x y z
N MET A 1 23.44 31.14 -3.51
CA MET A 1 23.45 29.71 -3.17
C MET A 1 22.01 29.36 -2.89
N SER A 2 21.34 28.71 -3.83
CA SER A 2 19.98 28.23 -3.61
C SER A 2 20.04 27.06 -2.62
N GLY A 3 19.09 27.03 -1.68
CA GLY A 3 18.93 25.96 -0.70
C GLY A 3 17.46 25.58 -0.60
N PHE A 4 17.07 24.98 0.52
CA PHE A 4 15.72 24.46 0.72
C PHE A 4 15.14 24.99 2.03
N ALA A 5 13.89 25.42 1.99
CA ALA A 5 13.08 25.66 3.18
C ALA A 5 12.38 24.35 3.53
N VAL A 6 12.69 23.80 4.70
CA VAL A 6 12.14 22.52 5.18
C VAL A 6 11.19 22.82 6.32
N ARG A 7 9.98 22.28 6.27
CA ARG A 7 9.03 22.44 7.38
C ARG A 7 9.53 21.73 8.63
N ASN A 8 9.22 22.27 9.79
CA ASN A 8 9.66 21.75 11.09
C ASN A 8 9.15 20.33 11.38
N ASP A 9 7.99 19.96 10.81
CA ASP A 9 7.44 18.60 10.85
C ASP A 9 8.12 17.62 9.86
N ARG A 10 9.03 18.13 9.01
CA ARG A 10 9.71 17.42 7.92
C ARG A 10 8.76 16.79 6.90
N ALA A 11 7.51 17.25 6.85
CA ALA A 11 6.50 16.71 5.94
C ALA A 11 6.62 17.27 4.52
N SER A 12 7.30 18.40 4.34
CA SER A 12 7.57 18.95 3.01
C SER A 12 8.73 19.94 3.03
N TRP A 13 9.23 20.23 1.84
CA TRP A 13 10.23 21.26 1.60
C TRP A 13 10.02 21.93 0.25
N ARG A 14 10.59 23.12 0.08
CA ARG A 14 10.60 23.86 -1.18
C ARG A 14 11.97 24.49 -1.43
N ALA A 15 12.32 24.65 -2.69
CA ALA A 15 13.55 25.37 -3.06
C ALA A 15 13.40 26.86 -2.76
N VAL A 16 14.43 27.44 -2.16
CA VAL A 16 14.53 28.88 -1.84
C VAL A 16 15.89 29.41 -2.27
N ASP A 17 15.91 30.63 -2.79
CA ASP A 17 17.17 31.25 -3.21
C ASP A 17 17.93 31.88 -2.06
N ARG A 18 17.21 32.21 -0.97
CA ARG A 18 17.75 32.91 0.20
C ARG A 18 17.05 32.53 1.51
N PRO A 19 17.75 32.60 2.66
CA PRO A 19 17.18 32.25 3.98
C PRO A 19 16.15 33.24 4.54
N ASP A 20 15.99 34.41 3.93
CA ASP A 20 14.97 35.41 4.29
C ASP A 20 13.57 35.06 3.76
N GLN A 21 13.48 34.01 2.93
CA GLN A 21 12.23 33.50 2.38
C GLN A 21 11.57 32.43 3.26
N LEU A 22 12.05 32.17 4.48
CA LEU A 22 11.49 31.17 5.39
C LEU A 22 10.20 31.65 6.07
N ASP A 23 9.23 30.76 6.18
CA ASP A 23 8.07 30.94 7.05
C ASP A 23 8.38 30.57 8.51
N ALA A 24 7.49 30.92 9.45
CA ALA A 24 7.69 30.71 10.89
C ALA A 24 7.82 29.22 11.28
N ASP A 25 7.30 28.30 10.46
CA ASP A 25 7.39 26.85 10.64
C ASP A 25 8.44 26.17 9.76
N GLU A 26 9.38 26.93 9.18
CA GLU A 26 10.42 26.42 8.29
C GLU A 26 11.84 26.70 8.80
N TYR A 27 12.79 25.83 8.44
CA TYR A 27 14.22 26.07 8.62
C TYR A 27 14.97 25.92 7.30
N TYR A 28 16.05 26.67 7.15
CA TYR A 28 16.90 26.60 5.94
C TYR A 28 17.83 25.38 6.00
N CYS A 29 17.86 24.63 4.91
CA CYS A 29 18.78 23.53 4.66
C CYS A 29 19.59 23.83 3.41
N ALA A 30 20.92 23.88 3.53
CA ALA A 30 21.82 24.10 2.40
C ALA A 30 21.98 22.85 1.51
N GLU A 31 21.71 21.68 2.07
CA GLU A 31 21.79 20.38 1.41
C GLU A 31 20.39 19.92 0.96
N ASN A 32 20.33 19.01 -0.01
CA ASN A 32 19.05 18.44 -0.45
C ASN A 32 18.42 17.69 0.73
N PRO A 33 17.27 18.14 1.25
CA PRO A 33 16.62 17.47 2.37
C PRO A 33 16.19 16.05 1.96
N PRO A 34 16.10 15.12 2.93
CA PRO A 34 15.56 13.79 2.65
C PRO A 34 14.13 13.92 2.13
N ASP A 35 13.72 12.95 1.30
CA ASP A 35 12.35 12.89 0.80
C ASP A 35 11.36 13.00 1.97
N PRO A 36 10.29 13.80 1.82
CA PRO A 36 9.32 13.97 2.88
C PRO A 36 8.76 12.62 3.31
N VAL A 37 8.73 12.38 4.62
CA VAL A 37 8.18 11.14 5.17
C VAL A 37 6.65 11.18 4.95
N PRO A 38 6.06 10.19 4.26
CA PRO A 38 4.61 10.13 4.09
C PRO A 38 3.93 10.14 5.46
N GLN A 39 2.88 10.94 5.60
CA GLN A 39 2.14 11.01 6.85
C GLN A 39 1.41 9.68 7.09
N LEU A 40 1.15 9.33 8.36
CA LEU A 40 0.48 8.07 8.70
C LEU A 40 -0.88 7.92 7.98
N GLY A 41 -1.61 9.02 7.78
CA GLY A 41 -2.86 9.03 7.00
C GLY A 41 -2.67 8.76 5.51
N GLU A 42 -1.59 9.24 4.91
CA GLU A 42 -1.24 8.96 3.52
C GLU A 42 -0.84 7.49 3.33
N LEU A 43 -0.06 6.94 4.27
CA LEU A 43 0.28 5.51 4.29
C LEU A 43 -0.97 4.63 4.40
N ALA A 44 -1.95 5.01 5.23
CA ALA A 44 -3.23 4.29 5.32
C ALA A 44 -4.00 4.29 4.00
N THR A 45 -4.07 5.44 3.33
CA THR A 45 -4.74 5.57 2.03
C THR A 45 -4.07 4.67 0.98
N LEU A 46 -2.73 4.74 0.86
CA LEU A 46 -1.97 3.92 -0.08
C LEU A 46 -2.14 2.41 0.22
N ALA A 47 -2.18 2.04 1.49
CA ALA A 47 -2.43 0.65 1.90
C ALA A 47 -3.83 0.17 1.50
N ILE A 48 -4.87 0.99 1.71
CA ILE A 48 -6.24 0.66 1.31
C ILE A 48 -6.35 0.52 -0.22
N GLU A 49 -5.75 1.44 -0.97
CA GLU A 49 -5.72 1.37 -2.44
C GLU A 49 -5.02 0.11 -2.95
N GLN A 50 -3.89 -0.26 -2.33
CA GLN A 50 -3.19 -1.51 -2.65
C GLN A 50 -4.06 -2.73 -2.33
N ARG A 51 -4.71 -2.77 -1.16
CA ARG A 51 -5.62 -3.85 -0.76
C ARG A 51 -6.73 -4.02 -1.79
N ASP A 52 -7.38 -2.94 -2.18
CA ASP A 52 -8.53 -2.98 -3.08
C ASP A 52 -8.12 -3.45 -4.49
N ARG A 53 -6.94 -3.03 -4.98
CA ARG A 53 -6.37 -3.57 -6.22
C ARG A 53 -6.12 -5.07 -6.14
N LEU A 54 -5.57 -5.56 -5.03
CA LEU A 54 -5.32 -6.99 -4.83
C LEU A 54 -6.62 -7.80 -4.69
N LEU A 55 -7.65 -7.23 -4.03
CA LEU A 55 -8.97 -7.84 -3.92
C LEU A 55 -9.67 -7.94 -5.29
N ALA A 56 -9.54 -6.91 -6.14
CA ALA A 56 -10.06 -6.92 -7.50
C ALA A 56 -9.36 -7.98 -8.36
N ALA A 57 -8.03 -8.09 -8.27
CA ALA A 57 -7.27 -9.13 -8.96
C ALA A 57 -7.70 -10.54 -8.50
N ALA A 58 -7.86 -10.75 -7.20
CA ALA A 58 -8.35 -12.01 -6.65
C ALA A 58 -9.76 -12.35 -7.14
N ALA A 59 -10.67 -11.38 -7.20
CA ALA A 59 -12.02 -11.60 -7.73
C ALA A 59 -11.99 -12.08 -9.20
N ASN A 60 -11.14 -11.46 -10.03
CA ASN A 60 -10.96 -11.88 -11.43
C ASN A 60 -10.43 -13.31 -11.58
N ARG A 61 -9.55 -13.75 -10.66
CA ARG A 61 -9.03 -15.13 -10.64
C ARG A 61 -10.06 -16.13 -10.11
N MET A 62 -10.87 -15.72 -9.15
CA MET A 62 -11.90 -16.56 -8.55
C MET A 62 -13.08 -16.80 -9.48
N GLY A 63 -13.46 -15.84 -10.32
CA GLY A 63 -14.65 -15.93 -11.19
C GLY A 63 -14.75 -17.26 -11.96
N PRO A 64 -13.77 -17.59 -12.81
CA PRO A 64 -13.78 -18.86 -13.56
C PRO A 64 -13.80 -20.11 -12.68
N LEU A 65 -13.10 -20.08 -11.53
CA LEU A 65 -13.08 -21.20 -10.59
C LEU A 65 -14.44 -21.39 -9.89
N GLN A 66 -15.12 -20.28 -9.58
CA GLN A 66 -16.47 -20.31 -9.03
C GLN A 66 -17.45 -20.85 -10.07
N ASP A 67 -17.38 -20.37 -11.31
CA ASP A 67 -18.23 -20.85 -12.42
C ASP A 67 -18.07 -22.37 -12.60
N ALA A 68 -16.84 -22.89 -12.58
CA ALA A 68 -16.58 -24.33 -12.69
C ALA A 68 -17.18 -25.13 -11.53
N VAL A 69 -17.10 -24.61 -10.30
CA VAL A 69 -17.70 -25.25 -9.12
C VAL A 69 -19.23 -25.24 -9.20
N GLU A 70 -19.82 -24.11 -9.58
CA GLU A 70 -21.27 -23.95 -9.71
C GLU A 70 -21.85 -24.80 -10.84
N ALA A 71 -21.12 -24.95 -11.94
CA ALA A 71 -21.48 -25.84 -13.05
C ALA A 71 -21.27 -27.34 -12.71
N GLY A 72 -20.64 -27.66 -11.58
CA GLY A 72 -20.27 -29.03 -11.23
C GLY A 72 -19.17 -29.62 -12.12
N GLN A 73 -18.37 -28.77 -12.75
CA GLN A 73 -17.31 -29.14 -13.69
C GLN A 73 -15.89 -28.92 -13.11
N ALA A 74 -15.79 -28.37 -11.90
CA ALA A 74 -14.51 -28.11 -11.27
C ALA A 74 -13.74 -29.40 -10.97
N THR A 75 -12.47 -29.38 -11.32
CA THR A 75 -11.47 -30.36 -10.89
C THR A 75 -11.10 -30.15 -9.41
N GLU A 76 -10.51 -31.17 -8.79
CA GLU A 76 -10.02 -31.07 -7.40
C GLU A 76 -9.01 -29.93 -7.23
N ASP A 77 -8.13 -29.73 -8.23
CA ASP A 77 -7.15 -28.64 -8.25
C ASP A 77 -7.80 -27.26 -8.30
N GLU A 78 -8.86 -27.08 -9.11
CA GLU A 78 -9.61 -25.83 -9.19
C GLU A 78 -10.34 -25.52 -7.86
N VAL A 79 -10.90 -26.55 -7.21
CA VAL A 79 -11.51 -26.40 -5.88
C VAL A 79 -10.45 -25.98 -4.86
N ALA A 80 -9.29 -26.62 -4.85
CA ALA A 80 -8.19 -26.28 -3.95
C ALA A 80 -7.68 -24.85 -4.19
N ARG A 81 -7.49 -24.47 -5.47
CA ARG A 81 -7.08 -23.11 -5.86
C ARG A 81 -8.13 -22.07 -5.44
N LEU A 82 -9.42 -22.36 -5.59
CA LEU A 82 -10.50 -21.48 -5.13
C LEU A 82 -10.46 -21.27 -3.61
N GLN A 83 -10.14 -22.30 -2.82
CA GLN A 83 -9.98 -22.16 -1.37
C GLN A 83 -8.79 -21.28 -1.01
N GLN A 84 -7.65 -21.44 -1.68
CA GLN A 84 -6.47 -20.60 -1.45
C GLN A 84 -6.78 -19.12 -1.74
N TRP A 85 -7.49 -18.83 -2.84
CA TRP A 85 -7.93 -17.47 -3.16
C TRP A 85 -8.91 -16.88 -2.14
N LYS A 86 -9.82 -17.69 -1.58
CA LYS A 86 -10.72 -17.25 -0.50
C LYS A 86 -9.94 -16.87 0.76
N THR A 87 -8.98 -17.70 1.18
CA THR A 87 -8.09 -17.41 2.31
C THR A 87 -7.30 -16.12 2.07
N TYR A 88 -6.70 -15.98 0.89
CA TYR A 88 -5.97 -14.77 0.50
C TYR A 88 -6.83 -13.50 0.61
N ARG A 89 -8.08 -13.51 0.10
CA ARG A 89 -9.00 -12.37 0.25
C ARG A 89 -9.34 -12.07 1.71
N ILE A 90 -9.51 -13.09 2.55
CA ILE A 90 -9.77 -12.90 3.98
C ILE A 90 -8.57 -12.20 4.64
N ASP A 91 -7.36 -12.65 4.34
CA ASP A 91 -6.14 -12.06 4.91
C ASP A 91 -5.92 -10.63 4.42
N LEU A 92 -6.20 -10.34 3.14
CA LEU A 92 -6.21 -8.97 2.62
C LEU A 92 -7.20 -8.05 3.35
N ASN A 93 -8.39 -8.54 3.67
CA ASN A 93 -9.38 -7.75 4.42
C ASN A 93 -8.96 -7.50 5.88
N ARG A 94 -7.94 -8.21 6.39
CA ARG A 94 -7.46 -8.11 7.77
C ARG A 94 -6.15 -7.34 7.91
N ILE A 95 -5.59 -6.77 6.84
CA ILE A 95 -4.32 -6.04 6.92
C ILE A 95 -4.37 -4.86 7.91
N GLU A 96 -5.53 -4.21 8.06
CA GLU A 96 -5.72 -3.09 8.98
C GLU A 96 -5.71 -3.53 10.45
N GLN A 97 -5.89 -4.83 10.72
CA GLN A 97 -5.85 -5.42 12.05
C GLN A 97 -4.43 -5.82 12.46
N GLN A 98 -3.44 -5.66 11.57
CA GLN A 98 -2.06 -6.02 11.87
C GLN A 98 -1.42 -4.99 12.81
N GLU A 99 -0.59 -5.49 13.73
CA GLU A 99 0.29 -4.64 14.51
C GLU A 99 1.26 -3.90 13.59
N GLY A 100 1.32 -2.57 13.73
CA GLY A 100 2.17 -1.70 12.92
C GLY A 100 1.47 -1.07 11.71
N TYR A 101 0.21 -1.39 11.43
CA TYR A 101 -0.56 -0.69 10.39
C TYR A 101 -0.68 0.82 10.71
N PRO A 102 -0.58 1.71 9.70
CA PRO A 102 -0.24 1.48 8.29
C PRO A 102 1.27 1.51 7.97
N ALA A 103 2.14 1.74 8.96
CA ALA A 103 3.57 1.91 8.76
C ALA A 103 4.31 0.61 8.39
N ALA A 104 3.84 -0.54 8.87
CA ALA A 104 4.40 -1.85 8.59
C ALA A 104 3.27 -2.85 8.32
N ILE A 105 3.20 -3.38 7.10
CA ILE A 105 2.15 -4.31 6.67
C ILE A 105 2.80 -5.58 6.12
N ARG A 106 2.41 -6.72 6.67
CA ARG A 106 2.72 -8.05 6.12
C ARG A 106 1.65 -8.42 5.10
N TRP A 107 1.94 -8.21 3.83
CA TRP A 107 1.05 -8.57 2.73
C TRP A 107 0.98 -10.09 2.59
N PRO A 108 -0.22 -10.68 2.47
CA PRO A 108 -0.35 -12.10 2.17
C PRO A 108 0.22 -12.39 0.77
N THR A 109 0.75 -13.60 0.58
CA THR A 109 1.26 -14.06 -0.73
C THR A 109 0.09 -14.52 -1.59
N SER A 110 0.08 -14.15 -2.87
CA SER A 110 -0.99 -14.61 -3.76
C SER A 110 -0.83 -16.10 -4.08
N PRO A 111 -1.93 -16.85 -4.29
CA PRO A 111 -1.87 -18.25 -4.68
C PRO A 111 -1.05 -18.49 -5.96
N ASP A 112 -1.13 -17.58 -6.94
CA ASP A 112 -0.35 -17.66 -8.20
C ASP A 112 1.16 -17.50 -8.00
N GLN A 113 1.62 -16.95 -6.87
CA GLN A 113 3.04 -16.81 -6.54
C GLN A 113 3.61 -18.01 -5.76
N THR A 114 2.77 -19.00 -5.45
CA THR A 114 3.15 -20.18 -4.65
C THR A 114 3.42 -21.41 -5.51
N GLU A 115 3.57 -21.25 -6.83
CA GLU A 115 3.88 -22.30 -7.83
C GLU A 115 5.37 -22.34 -8.21
#